data_AF-A0AAD5Q376-F1
#
_entry.id   AF-A0AAD5Q376-F1
#
_cell.length_a   1.000
_cell.length_b   1.000
_cell.length_c   1.000
_cell.angle_alpha   90.00
_cell.angle_beta   90.00
_cell.angle_gamma   90.00
#
_symmetry.space_group_name_H-M   'P 1'
#
loop_
_entity.id
_entity.type
_entity.pdbx_description
1 polymer ?
#
loop_
_entity_poly.entity_id
_entity_poly.type
_entity_poly.pdbx_seq_one_letter_code
_entity_poly.pdbx_strand_id
1 'polypeptide(L)'
;MLANVWFTNDVLRIDARTGAVLETIDLTWMARMVPNVEWLSNPQLRNDAVMNGIAFDPQTRHVFLTGKLWDSMFEVSFSSLARREKREERDG
;
A
#
# COMPACT_ATOMS: atom_id res chain seq x y z
N MET A 1 9.86 -1.89 -6.00
CA MET A 1 8.71 -0.96 -6.18
C MET A 1 7.49 -1.53 -5.47
N LEU A 2 6.56 -0.67 -5.05
CA LEU A 2 5.25 -1.06 -4.52
C LEU A 2 4.15 -0.74 -5.53
N ALA A 3 3.14 -1.59 -5.64
CA ALA A 3 2.02 -1.38 -6.56
C ALA A 3 0.68 -1.83 -5.94
N ASN A 4 -0.37 -1.03 -6.11
CA ASN A 4 -1.73 -1.45 -5.82
C ASN A 4 -2.19 -2.51 -6.83
N VAL A 5 -2.98 -3.48 -6.38
CA VAL A 5 -3.77 -4.34 -7.27
C VAL A 5 -5.21 -3.81 -7.27
N TRP A 6 -5.64 -3.26 -8.40
CA TRP A 6 -6.92 -2.56 -8.49
C TRP A 6 -8.09 -3.48 -8.11
N PHE A 7 -9.07 -2.94 -7.36
CA PHE A 7 -10.19 -3.67 -6.72
C PHE A 7 -9.82 -4.70 -5.64
N THR A 8 -8.58 -4.69 -5.16
CA THR A 8 -8.19 -5.48 -3.99
C THR A 8 -7.59 -4.57 -2.92
N ASN A 9 -7.39 -5.11 -1.72
CA ASN A 9 -6.61 -4.47 -0.66
C ASN A 9 -5.17 -4.99 -0.62
N ASP A 10 -4.69 -5.60 -1.70
CA ASP A 10 -3.32 -6.10 -1.80
C ASP A 10 -2.37 -5.03 -2.35
N VAL A 11 -1.16 -4.99 -1.78
CA VAL A 11 -0.01 -4.29 -2.34
C VAL A 11 1.06 -5.30 -2.71
N LEU A 12 1.55 -5.22 -3.95
CA LEU A 12 2.65 -6.03 -4.43
C LEU A 12 3.97 -5.33 -4.19
N ARG A 13 4.95 -6.07 -3.66
CA ARG A 13 6.36 -5.68 -3.72
C ARG A 13 6.99 -6.34 -4.94
N ILE A 14 7.38 -5.54 -5.91
CA ILE A 14 7.86 -6.00 -7.22
C ILE A 14 9.33 -5.65 -7.37
N ASP A 15 10.10 -6.61 -7.89
CA ASP A 15 11.45 -6.35 -8.39
C ASP A 15 11.37 -5.48 -9.64
N ALA A 16 11.91 -4.27 -9.57
CA ALA A 16 11.79 -3.31 -10.68
C ALA A 16 12.61 -3.70 -11.91
N ARG A 17 13.59 -4.61 -11.79
CA ARG A 17 14.43 -5.06 -12.90
C ARG A 17 13.82 -6.24 -13.64
N THR A 18 13.21 -7.18 -12.91
CA THR A 18 12.74 -8.45 -13.47
C THR A 18 11.22 -8.52 -13.60
N GLY A 19 10.48 -7.66 -12.91
CA GLY A 19 9.02 -7.74 -12.80
C GLY A 19 8.52 -8.84 -11.88
N ALA A 20 9.41 -9.61 -11.23
CA ALA A 20 9.01 -10.66 -10.31
C ALA A 20 8.30 -10.09 -9.08
N VAL A 21 7.16 -10.69 -8.70
CA VAL A 21 6.49 -10.40 -7.44
C VAL A 21 7.31 -11.05 -6.31
N LEU A 22 7.81 -10.21 -5.42
CA LEU A 22 8.64 -10.64 -4.29
C LEU A 22 7.80 -10.89 -3.04
N GLU A 23 6.66 -10.21 -2.91
CA GLU A 23 5.76 -10.27 -1.77
C GLU A 23 4.37 -9.73 -2.16
N THR A 24 3.33 -10.30 -1.56
CA THR A 24 1.96 -9.77 -1.59
C THR A 24 1.57 -9.43 -0.16
N ILE A 25 1.13 -8.19 0.06
CA ILE A 25 0.84 -7.63 1.38
C ILE A 25 -0.66 -7.36 1.45
N ASP A 26 -1.37 -8.10 2.29
CA ASP A 26 -2.80 -7.89 2.58
C ASP A 26 -2.98 -6.73 3.55
N LEU A 27 -3.66 -5.67 3.09
CA LEU A 27 -3.98 -4.47 3.85
C LEU A 27 -5.48 -4.30 4.06
N THR A 28 -6.27 -5.38 4.04
CA THR A 28 -7.71 -5.35 4.27
C THR A 28 -8.09 -4.67 5.59
N TRP A 29 -7.21 -4.72 6.60
CA TRP A 29 -7.41 -4.01 7.87
C TRP A 29 -7.53 -2.49 7.69
N MET A 30 -6.83 -1.89 6.73
CA MET A 30 -6.90 -0.45 6.45
C MET A 30 -8.27 -0.06 5.92
N ALA A 31 -8.79 -0.78 4.93
CA ALA A 31 -10.11 -0.51 4.36
C ALA A 31 -11.22 -0.60 5.42
N ARG A 32 -11.08 -1.49 6.41
CA ARG A 32 -12.02 -1.60 7.55
C ARG A 32 -11.95 -0.41 8.52
N MET A 33 -10.85 0.34 8.52
CA MET A 33 -10.66 1.51 9.38
C MET A 33 -11.13 2.82 8.73
N VAL A 34 -11.74 2.76 7.55
CA VAL A 34 -12.16 3.93 6.76
C VAL A 34 -13.69 3.92 6.61
N PRO A 35 -14.44 4.33 7.65
CA PRO A 35 -15.90 4.17 7.68
C PRO A 35 -16.64 5.11 6.72
N ASN A 36 -15.99 6.17 6.23
CA ASN A 36 -16.62 7.17 5.37
C ASN A 36 -17.08 6.59 4.03
N VAL A 37 -16.45 5.51 3.55
CA VAL A 37 -16.83 4.81 2.31
C VAL A 37 -18.24 4.25 2.40
N GLU A 38 -18.61 3.65 3.54
CA GLU A 38 -19.96 3.09 3.76
C GLU A 38 -21.04 4.17 3.78
N TRP A 39 -20.67 5.41 4.13
CA TRP A 39 -21.60 6.54 4.20
C TRP A 39 -21.83 7.22 2.84
N LEU A 40 -21.08 6.85 1.80
CA LEU A 40 -21.30 7.37 0.44
C LEU A 40 -22.69 6.98 -0.06
N SER A 41 -23.53 7.97 -0.34
CA SER A 41 -24.93 7.75 -0.79
C SER A 41 -25.01 7.27 -2.23
N ASN A 42 -24.01 7.56 -3.06
CA ASN A 42 -23.94 7.10 -4.45
C ASN A 42 -23.24 5.73 -4.51
N PRO A 43 -23.91 4.66 -4.97
CA PRO A 43 -23.35 3.31 -4.98
C PRO A 43 -22.19 3.16 -5.98
N GLN A 44 -22.18 3.92 -7.09
CA GLN A 44 -21.04 3.92 -8.01
C GLN A 44 -19.80 4.52 -7.34
N LEU A 45 -19.95 5.64 -6.62
CA LEU A 45 -18.84 6.23 -5.87
C LEU A 45 -18.34 5.30 -4.77
N ARG A 46 -19.24 4.58 -4.09
CA ARG A 46 -18.84 3.58 -3.08
C ARG A 46 -18.03 2.44 -3.69
N ASN A 47 -18.47 1.91 -4.84
CA ASN A 47 -17.74 0.85 -5.53
C ASN A 47 -16.37 1.33 -6.05
N ASP A 48 -16.26 2.60 -6.42
CA ASP A 48 -15.01 3.21 -6.89
C ASP A 48 -14.08 3.67 -5.76
N ALA A 49 -14.51 3.65 -4.49
CA ALA A 49 -13.75 4.09 -3.32
C ALA A 49 -12.71 3.03 -2.85
N VAL A 50 -11.90 2.57 -3.79
CA VAL A 50 -10.91 1.50 -3.62
C VAL A 50 -9.57 2.00 -3.09
N MET A 51 -8.81 1.11 -2.44
CA MET A 51 -7.41 1.37 -2.07
C MET A 51 -6.59 1.71 -3.31
N ASN A 52 -5.97 2.90 -3.30
CA ASN A 52 -5.17 3.42 -4.39
C ASN A 52 -4.40 4.66 -3.91
N GLY A 53 -3.10 4.69 -4.17
CA GLY A 53 -2.22 5.75 -3.71
C GLY A 53 -1.20 5.21 -2.72
N ILE A 54 0.08 5.29 -3.12
CA ILE A 54 1.24 4.85 -2.35
C ILE A 54 2.29 5.96 -2.47
N ALA A 55 2.83 6.43 -1.35
CA ALA A 55 4.00 7.28 -1.31
C ALA A 55 5.04 6.67 -0.37
N PHE A 56 6.32 6.83 -0.69
CA PHE A 56 7.43 6.37 0.14
C PHE A 56 8.26 7.58 0.56
N ASP A 57 8.49 7.73 1.85
CA ASP A 57 9.43 8.71 2.38
C ASP A 57 10.81 8.05 2.54
N PRO A 58 11.83 8.46 1.76
CA PRO A 58 13.16 7.88 1.86
C PRO A 58 13.90 8.22 3.16
N GLN A 59 13.52 9.29 3.87
CA GLN A 59 14.18 9.71 5.12
C GLN A 59 13.77 8.82 6.28
N THR A 60 12.46 8.61 6.45
CA THR A 60 11.90 7.77 7.53
C THR A 60 11.74 6.30 7.11
N ARG A 61 11.70 6.04 5.80
CA ARG A 61 11.37 4.76 5.16
C ARG A 61 9.94 4.30 5.43
N HIS A 62 9.08 5.22 5.84
CA HIS A 62 7.66 4.96 5.97
C HIS A 62 6.98 5.00 4.61
N VAL A 63 5.90 4.23 4.51
CA VAL A 63 5.03 4.19 3.35
C VAL A 63 3.70 4.81 3.76
N PHE A 64 3.23 5.77 2.97
CA PHE A 64 1.92 6.37 3.10
C PHE A 64 0.97 5.72 2.11
N LEU A 65 -0.21 5.30 2.58
CA LEU A 65 -1.21 4.57 1.82
C LEU A 65 -2.60 5.20 2.03
N THR A 66 -3.38 5.28 0.97
CA THR A 66 -4.75 5.81 0.99
C THR A 66 -5.61 5.13 -0.08
N GLY A 67 -6.80 5.68 -0.35
CA GLY A 67 -7.72 5.21 -1.37
C GLY A 67 -8.49 6.36 -2.01
N LYS A 68 -9.15 6.04 -3.12
CA LYS A 68 -10.08 6.98 -3.76
C LYS A 68 -11.21 7.28 -2.78
N LEU A 69 -11.51 8.55 -2.56
CA LEU A 69 -12.58 9.03 -1.65
C LEU A 69 -12.39 8.62 -0.17
N TRP A 70 -11.23 8.12 0.22
CA TRP A 70 -10.92 7.92 1.63
C TRP A 70 -10.69 9.28 2.28
N ASP A 71 -11.26 9.49 3.47
CA ASP A 71 -11.01 10.69 4.28
C ASP A 71 -9.73 10.58 5.13
N SER A 72 -9.04 9.46 5.00
CA SER A 72 -7.94 9.02 5.85
C SER A 72 -6.74 8.56 5.03
N MET A 73 -5.56 8.74 5.60
CA MET A 73 -4.28 8.23 5.10
C MET A 73 -3.55 7.53 6.23
N PHE A 74 -2.85 6.44 5.91
CA PHE A 74 -2.11 5.63 6.86
C PHE A 74 -0.62 5.74 6.58
N GLU A 75 0.17 5.92 7.63
CA GLU A 75 1.61 5.79 7.61
C GLU A 75 1.98 4.42 8.18
N VAL A 76 2.72 3.61 7.41
CA VAL A 76 3.10 2.24 7.80
C VAL A 76 4.58 1.99 7.59
N SER A 77 5.13 1.06 8.37
CA SER A 77 6.48 0.53 8.19
C SER A 77 6.42 -0.95 7.84
N PHE A 78 7.08 -1.33 6.74
CA PHE A 78 7.17 -2.72 6.32
C PHE A 78 8.49 -3.33 6.80
N SER A 79 8.40 -4.34 7.68
CA SER A 79 9.59 -5.04 8.19
C SER A 79 10.42 -5.71 7.08
N SER A 80 9.80 -6.08 5.95
CA SER A 80 10.49 -6.67 4.80
C SER A 80 11.38 -5.67 4.06
N LEU A 81 11.03 -4.38 4.03
CA LEU A 81 11.87 -3.32 3.47
C LEU A 81 13.13 -3.11 4.31
N ALA A 82 13.02 -3.22 5.63
CA ALA A 82 14.17 -3.08 6.55
C ALA A 82 15.17 -4.25 6.47
N ARG A 83 14.75 -5.46 6.04
CA ARG A 83 15.61 -6.66 5.98
C ARG A 83 16.49 -6.72 4.74
N ARG A 84 16.09 -6.12 3.62
CA ARG A 84 16.85 -6.18 2.36
C ARG A 84 18.10 -5.29 2.40
N GLU A 85 17.98 -4.10 2.98
CA GLU A 85 19.11 -3.17 3.16
C GLU A 85 20.24 -3.81 3.95
N LYS A 86 19.96 -4.47 5.08
CA LYS A 86 20.99 -5.18 5.87
C LYS A 86 21.74 -6.27 5.11
N ARG A 87 21.15 -6.83 4.04
CA ARG A 87 21.85 -7.77 3.15
C ARG A 87 22.68 -7.03 2.12
N GLU A 88 22.13 -6.00 1.51
CA GLU A 88 22.84 -5.16 0.53
C GLU A 88 24.05 -4.42 1.15
N GLU A 89 23.96 -3.94 2.40
CA GLU A 89 25.07 -3.33 3.15
C GLU A 89 26.14 -4.34 3.61
N ARG A 90 25.80 -5.62 3.73
CA ARG A 90 26.76 -6.68 4.13
C ARG A 90 27.55 -7.24 2.96
N ASP A 91 26.98 -7.15 1.76
CA ASP A 91 27.50 -7.77 0.55
C ASP A 91 28.23 -6.75 -0.37
N GLY A 92 28.37 -5.49 0.05
CA GLY A 92 29.08 -4.41 -0.66
C GLY A 92 30.32 -3.92 0.09
#